data_AF-A0AA42YIR9-F1
#
_entry.id   AF-A0AA42YIR9-F1
#
_cell.length_a   1.000
_cell.length_b   1.000
_cell.length_c   1.000
_cell.angle_alpha   90.00
_cell.angle_beta   90.00
_cell.angle_gamma   90.00
#
_symmetry.space_group_name_H-M   'P 1'
#
loop_
_entity.id
_entity.type
_entity.pdbx_description
1 polymer ?
#
loop_
_entity_poly.entity_id
_entity_poly.type
_entity_poly.pdbx_seq_one_letter_code
_entity_poly.pdbx_strand_id
1 'polypeptide(L)' 'MTLLLLTLGLFALVMLVMSVGVIVSGRCLRGSCGGPAILDGSGEPVTCAACPNRERLIAEARQRAASAPDGAAL' A
#
# COMPACT_ATOMS: atom_id res chain seq x y z
N MET A 1 -18.42 17.03 -30.27
CA MET A 1 -18.88 15.85 -29.48
C MET A 1 -17.98 14.63 -29.68
N THR A 2 -17.52 14.34 -30.90
CA THR A 2 -16.55 13.26 -31.20
C THR A 2 -15.25 13.33 -30.39
N LEU A 3 -14.62 14.50 -30.30
CA LEU A 3 -13.40 14.68 -29.49
C LEU A 3 -13.62 14.36 -28.01
N LEU A 4 -14.76 14.76 -27.45
CA LEU A 4 -15.10 14.52 -26.04
C LEU A 4 -15.26 13.03 -25.76
N LEU A 5 -15.94 12.29 -26.64
CA LEU A 5 -16.09 10.84 -26.51
C LEU A 5 -14.74 10.12 -26.66
N LEU A 6 -13.89 10.57 -27.58
CA LEU A 6 -12.58 10.00 -27.81
C LEU A 6 -11.65 10.19 -26.59
N THR A 7 -11.59 11.41 -26.05
CA THR A 7 -10.74 11.70 -24.89
C THR A 7 -11.24 10.98 -23.64
N LEU A 8 -12.56 10.97 -23.39
CA LEU A 8 -13.15 10.30 -22.25
C LEU A 8 -12.96 8.78 -22.31
N GLY A 9 -13.14 8.18 -23.49
CA GLY A 9 -12.87 6.76 -23.72
C GLY A 9 -11.39 6.40 -23.51
N LEU A 10 -10.47 7.23 -24.03
CA LEU A 10 -9.04 7.01 -23.85
C LEU A 10 -8.62 7.11 -22.38
N PHE A 11 -9.07 8.12 -21.65
CA PHE A 11 -8.76 8.26 -20.23
C PHE A 11 -9.32 7.11 -19.40
N ALA A 12 -10.56 6.68 -19.68
CA ALA A 12 -11.17 5.54 -19.00
C ALA A 12 -10.35 4.26 -19.23
N LEU A 13 -9.92 4.01 -20.47
CA LEU A 13 -9.07 2.86 -20.81
C LEU A 13 -7.73 2.89 -20.04
N VAL A 14 -7.06 4.04 -20.02
CA VAL A 14 -5.78 4.21 -19.32
C VAL A 14 -5.94 3.95 -17.82
N MET A 15 -6.99 4.50 -17.19
CA MET A 15 -7.27 4.27 -15.77
C MET A 15 -7.53 2.79 -15.46
N LEU A 16 -8.22 2.08 -16.35
CA LEU A 16 -8.49 0.65 -16.21
C LEU A 16 -7.17 -0.15 -16.24
N VAL A 17 -6.29 0.13 -17.20
CA VAL A 17 -4.97 -0.51 -17.30
C VAL A 17 -4.12 -0.23 -16.06
N MET A 18 -4.08 1.00 -15.58
CA MET A 18 -3.36 1.36 -14.36
C MET A 18 -3.91 0.62 -13.12
N SER A 19 -5.24 0.55 -12.99
CA SER A 19 -5.90 -0.16 -11.90
C SER A 19 -5.53 -1.65 -11.87
N VAL A 20 -5.63 -2.33 -13.03
CA VAL A 20 -5.24 -3.74 -13.15
C VAL A 20 -3.76 -3.93 -12.83
N GLY A 21 -2.89 -3.04 -13.30
CA GLY A 21 -1.46 -3.08 -13.00
C GLY A 21 -1.16 -3.01 -11.51
N VAL A 22 -1.88 -2.19 -10.75
CA VAL A 22 -1.73 -2.09 -9.28
C VAL A 22 -2.20 -3.36 -8.58
N ILE A 23 -3.33 -3.93 -9.01
CA ILE A 23 -3.88 -5.17 -8.42
C ILE A 23 -2.92 -6.34 -8.65
N VAL A 24 -2.42 -6.53 -9.87
CA VAL A 24 -1.49 -7.61 -10.22
C VAL A 24 -0.15 -7.44 -9.52
N SER A 25 0.29 -6.19 -9.31
CA SER A 25 1.58 -5.92 -8.70
C SER A 25 1.69 -6.40 -7.25
N GLY A 26 0.58 -6.59 -6.53
CA GLY A 26 0.57 -7.08 -5.14
C GLY A 26 1.37 -6.23 -4.14
N ARG A 27 1.87 -5.07 -4.55
CA ARG A 27 2.62 -4.13 -3.71
C ARG A 27 1.60 -3.36 -2.88
N CYS A 28 1.78 -3.38 -1.56
CA CYS A 28 0.94 -2.55 -0.70
C CYS A 28 1.35 -1.09 -0.85
N LEU A 29 0.37 -0.22 -1.13
CA LEU A 29 0.60 1.21 -1.31
C LEU A 29 1.00 1.83 0.03
N ARG A 30 2.22 2.37 0.10
CA ARG A 30 2.81 3.02 1.28
C ARG A 30 2.26 4.44 1.53
N GLY A 31 1.00 4.66 1.20
CA GLY A 31 0.30 5.94 1.29
C GLY A 31 -0.05 6.31 2.74
N SER A 32 -1.32 6.60 3.04
CA SER A 32 -1.71 7.07 4.40
C SER A 32 -1.39 6.10 5.54
N CYS A 33 -1.04 4.83 5.25
CA CYS A 33 -0.60 3.85 6.23
C CYS A 33 0.87 4.00 6.63
N GLY A 34 1.54 5.03 6.11
CA GLY A 34 2.91 5.40 6.42
C GLY A 34 3.94 4.39 5.93
N GLY A 35 5.18 4.85 5.90
CA GLY A 35 6.33 4.05 5.50
C GLY A 35 6.59 2.86 6.43
N PRO A 36 7.74 2.19 6.27
CA PRO A 36 8.02 0.95 6.98
C PRO A 36 7.96 1.17 8.50
N ALA A 37 7.15 0.34 9.17
CA ALA A 37 6.88 0.32 10.61
C ALA A 37 6.09 1.53 11.17
N ILE A 38 4.82 1.67 10.77
CA ILE A 38 3.85 2.38 11.61
C ILE A 38 3.27 1.35 12.60
N LEU A 39 3.52 1.57 13.89
CA LEU A 39 2.81 0.91 14.97
C LEU A 39 1.66 1.86 15.39
N ASP A 40 0.49 1.31 15.69
CA ASP A 40 -0.59 2.11 16.28
C ASP A 40 -0.27 2.44 17.74
N GLY A 41 -1.08 3.29 18.36
CA GLY A 41 -0.96 3.61 19.78
C GLY A 41 -1.14 2.42 20.73
N SER A 42 -1.53 1.25 20.22
CA SER A 42 -1.60 -0.03 20.94
C SER A 42 -0.38 -0.93 20.73
N GLY A 43 0.60 -0.52 19.90
CA GLY A 43 1.80 -1.29 19.60
C GLY A 43 1.59 -2.40 18.55
N GLU A 44 0.44 -2.43 17.87
CA GLU A 44 0.18 -3.34 16.76
C GLU A 44 0.63 -2.73 15.42
N PRO A 45 1.18 -3.54 14.49
CA PRO A 45 1.61 -3.04 13.19
C PRO A 45 0.39 -2.60 12.36
N VAL A 46 0.34 -1.30 12.06
CA VAL A 46 -0.75 -0.72 11.27
C VAL A 46 -0.57 -1.16 9.83
N THR A 47 -1.54 -1.90 9.34
CA THR A 47 -1.59 -2.34 7.95
C THR A 47 -2.78 -1.73 7.27
N CYS A 48 -2.60 -1.30 6.02
CA CYS A 48 -3.72 -0.84 5.20
C CYS A 48 -4.77 -1.96 5.10
N ALA A 49 -6.01 -1.66 5.46
CA ALA A 49 -7.14 -2.61 5.37
C ALA A 49 -7.32 -3.23 3.97
N ALA A 50 -6.86 -2.53 2.91
CA ALA A 50 -6.93 -2.98 1.52
C ALA A 50 -5.64 -3.63 0.98
N CYS A 51 -4.67 -3.97 1.83
CA CYS A 51 -3.43 -4.61 1.41
C CYS A 51 -3.65 -6.13 1.23
N PRO A 52 -3.56 -6.67 -0.01
CA PRO A 52 -3.80 -8.09 -0.26
C PRO A 52 -2.75 -8.99 0.40
N ASN A 53 -1.57 -8.45 0.70
CA ASN A 53 -0.48 -9.16 1.39
C ASN A 53 -0.33 -8.78 2.87
N ARG A 54 -1.42 -8.35 3.51
CA ARG A 54 -1.46 -7.81 4.88
C ARG A 54 -0.83 -8.77 5.89
N GLU A 55 -1.21 -10.03 5.87
CA GLU A 55 -0.76 -11.02 6.86
C GLU A 55 0.76 -11.26 6.82
N ARG A 56 1.33 -11.39 5.61
CA ARG A 56 2.78 -11.53 5.44
C ARG A 56 3.51 -10.28 5.91
N LEU A 57 3.00 -9.08 5.62
CA LEU A 57 3.61 -7.83 6.06
C LEU A 57 3.53 -7.63 7.57
N ILE A 58 2.46 -8.07 8.24
CA ILE A 58 2.36 -8.08 9.72
C ILE A 58 3.42 -9.01 10.30
N ALA A 59 3.56 -10.22 9.75
CA ALA A 59 4.57 -11.18 10.19
C ALA A 59 6.00 -10.62 10.03
N GLU A 60 6.28 -10.00 8.88
CA GLU A 60 7.57 -9.34 8.61
C GLU A 60 7.80 -8.10 9.49
N ALA A 61 6.77 -7.30 9.76
CA ALA A 61 6.87 -6.12 10.64
C ALA A 61 7.13 -6.53 12.09
N ARG A 62 6.48 -7.61 12.58
CA ARG A 62 6.72 -8.16 13.92
C ARG A 62 8.13 -8.71 14.08
N GLN A 63 8.65 -9.37 13.05
CA GLN A 63 10.04 -9.84 13.02
C GLN A 63 11.03 -8.67 13.01
N ARG A 64 10.75 -7.61 12.24
CA ARG A 64 11.59 -6.40 12.22
C ARG A 64 11.55 -5.61 13.54
N ALA A 65 10.41 -5.57 14.22
CA ALA A 65 10.30 -4.98 15.55
C ALA A 65 11.03 -5.83 16.61
N ALA A 66 10.99 -7.16 16.50
CA ALA A 66 11.77 -8.06 17.33
C ALA A 66 13.28 -8.02 17.02
N SER A 67 13.65 -7.59 15.81
CA SER A 67 15.04 -7.43 15.37
C SER A 67 15.52 -5.99 15.33
N ALA A 68 14.74 -5.01 15.81
CA ALA A 68 15.17 -3.63 15.95
C ALA A 68 15.98 -3.54 17.25
N PRO A 69 17.33 -3.39 17.19
CA PRO A 69 18.11 -3.21 18.40
C PRO A 69 17.71 -1.86 19.03
N ASP A 70 17.58 -1.87 20.35
CA ASP A 70 17.22 -0.73 21.18
C ASP A 70 18.05 0.52 20.81
N GLY A 71 17.46 1.51 20.11
CA GLY A 71 18.25 2.69 19.72
C GLY A 71 17.65 3.76 18.80
N ALA A 72 16.36 3.71 18.41
CA ALA A 72 15.74 4.75 17.57
C ALA A 72 14.77 5.68 18.35
N ALA A 73 14.95 5.77 19.68
CA ALA A 73 14.19 6.64 20.57
C ALA A 73 15.06 7.73 21.24
N LEU A 74 16.04 8.27 20.50
CA LEU A 74 16.80 9.47 20.87
C LEU A 74 16.83 10.44 19.68
#